data_AF-A0A6P6E248-F1
#
_entry.id   AF-A0A6P6E248-F1
#
_cell.length_a   1.000
_cell.length_b   1.000
_cell.length_c   1.000
_cell.angle_alpha   90.00
_cell.angle_beta   90.00
_cell.angle_gamma   90.00
#
_symmetry.space_group_name_H-M   'P 1'
#
loop_
_entity.id
_entity.type
_entity.pdbx_description
1 polymer ?
#
loop_
_entity_poly.entity_id
_entity_poly.type
_entity_poly.pdbx_seq_one_letter_code
_entity_poly.pdbx_strand_id
1 'polypeptide(L)'
;MEPEAQLESDSSEKSLFFSQEEEKEESQESKETGIENPLIKPALTGDVEGLQKIFEDAENPHHKHAMQLLLEEDIVGRNLLYAACMAGQSDVIRALAKYGVNLNEKTARDARLALRKYITKVSLTITDSEKGPGKLLKEDKNTILNACRVKNNWLETHPDASINELFEQRQNLEDIVTPIFTKMAASRQGKMPNPL
;
A
#
# COMPACT_ATOMS: atom_id res chain seq x y z
N MET A 1 -38.18 -28.24 56.51
CA MET A 1 -37.78 -29.05 55.35
C MET A 1 -36.32 -28.74 55.13
N GLU A 2 -35.44 -29.55 55.71
CA GLU A 2 -34.01 -29.63 55.42
C GLU A 2 -33.72 -31.14 55.30
N PRO A 3 -32.81 -31.58 54.41
CA PRO A 3 -31.37 -31.24 54.42
C PRO A 3 -30.87 -30.94 52.98
N GLU A 4 -29.62 -30.77 52.57
CA GLU A 4 -28.29 -31.11 53.10
C GLU A 4 -27.25 -30.42 52.19
N ALA A 5 -26.11 -30.00 52.74
CA ALA A 5 -24.94 -29.58 51.96
C ALA A 5 -23.97 -30.76 51.86
N GLN A 6 -23.46 -31.13 50.67
CA GLN A 6 -22.17 -31.83 50.53
C GLN A 6 -21.48 -31.53 49.18
N LEU A 7 -20.27 -30.95 49.27
CA LEU A 7 -19.17 -31.17 48.34
C LEU A 7 -18.84 -32.67 48.31
N GLU A 8 -18.53 -33.24 47.13
CA GLU A 8 -17.42 -34.19 46.95
C GLU A 8 -16.87 -34.10 45.51
N SER A 9 -15.53 -34.10 45.42
CA SER A 9 -14.73 -34.24 44.20
C SER A 9 -14.22 -35.67 44.10
N ASP A 10 -14.19 -36.27 42.91
CA ASP A 10 -13.17 -37.23 42.44
C ASP A 10 -13.50 -37.57 40.97
N SER A 11 -12.69 -37.22 39.98
CA SER A 11 -11.42 -37.84 39.55
C SER A 11 -11.60 -39.17 38.79
N SER A 12 -11.09 -39.15 37.55
CA SER A 12 -10.67 -40.28 36.70
C SER A 12 -11.72 -41.29 36.22
N GLU A 13 -11.68 -41.90 35.04
CA GLU A 13 -10.83 -41.88 33.84
C GLU A 13 -11.45 -42.92 32.88
N LYS A 14 -11.61 -42.62 31.59
CA LYS A 14 -11.44 -43.50 30.41
C LYS A 14 -12.16 -42.89 29.21
N SER A 15 -11.46 -42.14 28.38
CA SER A 15 -10.59 -42.61 27.29
C SER A 15 -11.33 -42.96 25.99
N LEU A 16 -10.85 -42.27 24.96
CA LEU A 16 -10.63 -42.77 23.59
C LEU A 16 -11.77 -42.57 22.58
N PHE A 17 -11.80 -41.40 21.96
CA PHE A 17 -11.56 -41.38 20.51
C PHE A 17 -10.90 -40.06 20.04
N PHE A 18 -9.74 -40.26 19.42
CA PHE A 18 -8.92 -39.33 18.64
C PHE A 18 -9.75 -38.84 17.43
N SER A 19 -9.72 -37.58 17.02
CA SER A 19 -8.64 -36.99 16.23
C SER A 19 -8.70 -35.46 16.21
N GLN A 20 -7.51 -34.89 16.01
CA GLN A 20 -7.12 -33.49 15.85
C GLN A 20 -8.01 -32.65 14.92
N GLU A 21 -8.15 -31.37 15.29
CA GLU A 21 -8.00 -30.16 14.46
C GLU A 21 -8.03 -28.98 15.46
N GLU A 22 -6.89 -28.67 16.09
CA GLU A 22 -5.95 -27.61 15.70
C GLU A 22 -6.57 -26.21 15.53
N GLU A 23 -6.28 -25.40 16.56
CA GLU A 23 -5.87 -23.99 16.48
C GLU A 23 -6.87 -22.93 15.99
N LYS A 24 -7.64 -22.49 16.99
CA LYS A 24 -7.90 -21.09 17.34
C LYS A 24 -6.84 -20.10 16.81
N GLU A 25 -7.17 -19.32 15.78
CA GLU A 25 -6.60 -17.98 15.60
C GLU A 25 -7.71 -16.93 15.53
N GLU A 26 -7.79 -16.21 16.63
CA GLU A 26 -8.48 -14.96 16.84
C GLU A 26 -7.95 -13.92 15.84
N SER A 27 -8.77 -13.49 14.89
CA SER A 27 -8.54 -12.25 14.16
C SER A 27 -9.73 -11.34 14.39
N GLN A 28 -9.45 -10.33 15.19
CA GLN A 28 -10.36 -9.35 15.73
C GLN A 28 -11.17 -8.66 14.64
N GLU A 29 -12.47 -8.69 14.87
CA GLU A 29 -13.49 -7.81 14.30
C GLU A 29 -13.02 -6.35 14.40
N SER A 30 -12.64 -5.76 13.27
CA SER A 30 -12.54 -4.31 13.12
C SER A 30 -13.80 -3.81 12.41
N LYS A 31 -14.76 -3.38 13.23
CA LYS A 31 -15.84 -2.50 12.81
C LYS A 31 -15.25 -1.14 12.48
N GLU A 32 -15.31 -0.68 11.23
CA GLU A 32 -15.32 0.77 10.96
C GLU A 32 -15.96 1.15 9.62
N THR A 33 -17.06 1.91 9.73
CA THR A 33 -17.54 3.00 8.86
C THR A 33 -18.01 2.71 7.43
N GLY A 34 -19.32 2.54 7.28
CA GLY A 34 -20.21 3.68 7.02
C GLY A 34 -20.46 4.13 5.57
N ILE A 35 -19.71 3.65 4.59
CA ILE A 35 -20.11 3.69 3.16
C ILE A 35 -19.66 2.36 2.57
N GLU A 36 -20.48 1.32 2.75
CA GLU A 36 -20.19 0.00 2.20
C GLU A 36 -20.31 0.08 0.68
N ASN A 37 -19.19 0.26 0.00
CA ASN A 37 -19.13 0.02 -1.43
C ASN A 37 -19.64 -1.41 -1.67
N PRO A 38 -20.71 -1.59 -2.47
CA PRO A 38 -21.42 -2.86 -2.59
C PRO A 38 -20.57 -3.98 -3.20
N LEU A 39 -19.39 -3.63 -3.75
CA LEU A 39 -18.43 -4.59 -4.26
C LEU A 39 -17.51 -5.18 -3.18
N ILE A 40 -17.32 -4.48 -2.04
CA ILE A 40 -16.40 -4.89 -0.97
C ILE A 40 -16.82 -6.23 -0.37
N LYS A 41 -18.11 -6.38 -0.08
CA LYS A 41 -18.66 -7.61 0.49
C LYS A 41 -18.43 -8.81 -0.46
N PRO A 42 -18.86 -8.77 -1.74
CA PRO A 42 -18.54 -9.81 -2.72
C PRO A 42 -17.05 -10.12 -2.85
N ALA A 43 -16.19 -9.09 -2.83
CA ALA A 43 -14.75 -9.26 -2.97
C ALA A 43 -14.08 -9.94 -1.76
N LEU A 44 -14.60 -9.72 -0.56
CA LEU A 44 -14.11 -10.39 0.66
C LEU A 44 -14.66 -11.82 0.78
N THR A 45 -15.92 -12.03 0.41
CA THR A 45 -16.58 -13.33 0.52
C THR A 45 -16.29 -14.28 -0.64
N GLY A 46 -15.66 -13.81 -1.72
CA GLY A 46 -15.42 -14.62 -2.92
C GLY A 46 -16.65 -14.80 -3.79
N ASP A 47 -17.67 -13.96 -3.62
CA ASP A 47 -18.92 -14.03 -4.40
C ASP A 47 -18.72 -13.41 -5.78
N VAL A 48 -18.18 -14.23 -6.70
CA VAL A 48 -17.93 -13.83 -8.08
C VAL A 48 -19.24 -13.52 -8.81
N GLU A 49 -20.32 -14.25 -8.52
CA GLU A 49 -21.60 -14.12 -9.21
C GLU A 49 -22.29 -12.80 -8.86
N GLY A 50 -22.31 -12.43 -7.57
CA GLY A 50 -22.81 -11.14 -7.11
C GLY A 50 -21.99 -9.97 -7.67
N LEU A 51 -20.67 -10.14 -7.75
CA LEU A 51 -19.77 -9.16 -8.35
C LEU A 51 -20.05 -8.99 -9.86
N GLN A 52 -20.12 -10.09 -10.61
CA GLN A 52 -20.43 -10.08 -12.04
C GLN A 52 -21.80 -9.48 -12.32
N LYS A 53 -22.80 -9.75 -11.47
CA LYS A 53 -24.13 -9.15 -11.61
C LYS A 53 -24.08 -7.63 -11.52
N ILE A 54 -23.24 -7.05 -10.67
CA ILE A 54 -23.08 -5.59 -10.61
C ILE A 54 -22.46 -5.04 -11.92
N PHE A 55 -21.61 -5.82 -12.59
CA PHE A 55 -20.96 -5.42 -13.85
C PHE A 55 -21.77 -5.72 -15.11
N GLU A 56 -22.62 -6.74 -15.12
CA GLU A 56 -23.32 -7.22 -16.32
C GLU A 56 -24.82 -6.88 -16.34
N ASP A 57 -25.43 -6.65 -15.17
CA ASP A 57 -26.86 -6.38 -15.06
C ASP A 57 -27.15 -4.88 -15.22
N ALA A 58 -27.67 -4.49 -16.38
CA ALA A 58 -28.03 -3.10 -16.68
C ALA A 58 -29.21 -2.57 -15.83
N GLU A 59 -29.97 -3.46 -15.17
CA GLU A 59 -31.04 -3.11 -14.21
C GLU A 59 -30.47 -2.80 -12.82
N ASN A 60 -29.19 -3.12 -12.56
CA ASN A 60 -28.58 -2.83 -11.28
C ASN A 60 -28.30 -1.31 -11.15
N PRO A 61 -28.79 -0.63 -10.09
CA PRO A 61 -28.53 0.79 -9.87
C PRO A 61 -27.04 1.16 -9.84
N HIS A 62 -26.20 0.21 -9.44
CA HIS A 62 -24.76 0.39 -9.34
C HIS A 62 -23.99 0.04 -10.62
N HIS A 63 -24.62 -0.53 -11.65
CA HIS A 63 -23.96 -0.91 -12.90
C HIS A 63 -23.27 0.27 -13.58
N LYS A 64 -23.96 1.41 -13.68
CA LYS A 64 -23.41 2.65 -14.27
C LYS A 64 -22.19 3.18 -13.51
N HIS A 65 -22.11 2.91 -12.21
CA HIS A 65 -21.03 3.36 -11.33
C HIS A 65 -20.06 2.23 -10.98
N ALA A 66 -20.24 1.01 -11.51
CA ALA A 66 -19.46 -0.14 -11.11
C ALA A 66 -17.96 0.07 -11.38
N MET A 67 -17.63 0.71 -12.51
CA MET A 67 -16.26 1.13 -12.84
C MET A 67 -15.71 2.18 -11.87
N GLN A 68 -16.54 3.10 -11.38
CA GLN A 68 -16.13 4.12 -10.42
C GLN A 68 -15.95 3.53 -9.01
N LEU A 69 -16.80 2.57 -8.63
CA LEU A 69 -16.71 1.83 -7.36
C LEU A 69 -15.47 0.94 -7.31
N LEU A 70 -14.97 0.46 -8.45
CA LEU A 70 -13.69 -0.24 -8.51
C LEU A 70 -12.48 0.63 -8.19
N LEU A 71 -12.58 1.92 -8.54
CA LEU A 71 -11.54 2.93 -8.34
C LEU A 71 -11.69 3.64 -7.00
N GLU A 72 -12.73 3.33 -6.23
CA GLU A 72 -12.90 3.86 -4.90
C GLU A 72 -11.82 3.28 -3.99
N GLU A 73 -10.98 4.16 -3.46
CA GLU A 73 -9.94 3.83 -2.52
C GLU A 73 -10.44 4.13 -1.09
N ASP A 74 -10.01 3.31 -0.13
CA ASP A 74 -10.24 3.61 1.27
C ASP A 74 -9.35 4.76 1.77
N ILE A 75 -9.50 5.14 3.05
CA ILE A 75 -8.68 6.18 3.71
C ILE A 75 -7.16 5.92 3.66
N VAL A 76 -6.74 4.71 3.28
CA VAL A 76 -5.35 4.26 3.18
C VAL A 76 -4.89 4.17 1.71
N GLY A 77 -5.75 4.49 0.73
CA GLY A 77 -5.45 4.38 -0.69
C GLY A 77 -5.55 2.95 -1.24
N ARG A 78 -6.30 2.06 -0.58
CA ARG A 78 -6.48 0.65 -0.97
C ARG A 78 -7.80 0.51 -1.72
N ASN A 79 -7.73 -0.06 -2.92
CA ASN A 79 -8.89 -0.31 -3.76
C ASN A 79 -9.48 -1.72 -3.51
N LEU A 80 -10.61 -2.01 -4.18
CA LEU A 80 -11.28 -3.31 -4.13
C LEU A 80 -10.36 -4.49 -4.46
N LEU A 81 -9.42 -4.29 -5.40
CA LEU A 81 -8.46 -5.31 -5.79
C LEU A 81 -7.53 -5.69 -4.62
N TYR A 82 -7.07 -4.71 -3.83
CA TYR A 82 -6.26 -5.00 -2.65
C TYR A 82 -7.02 -5.88 -1.64
N ALA A 83 -8.30 -5.61 -1.43
CA ALA A 83 -9.15 -6.42 -0.56
C ALA A 83 -9.29 -7.86 -1.08
N ALA A 84 -9.58 -8.05 -2.37
CA ALA A 84 -9.66 -9.37 -2.99
C ALA A 84 -8.33 -10.15 -2.92
N CYS A 85 -7.19 -9.45 -3.08
CA CYS A 85 -5.85 -10.03 -2.95
C CYS A 85 -5.56 -10.50 -1.52
N MET A 86 -5.87 -9.69 -0.51
CA MET A 86 -5.68 -10.07 0.90
C MET A 86 -6.62 -11.20 1.32
N ALA A 87 -7.84 -11.24 0.78
CA ALA A 87 -8.80 -12.30 1.01
C ALA A 87 -8.47 -13.61 0.27
N GLY A 88 -7.43 -13.62 -0.59
CA GLY A 88 -7.04 -14.81 -1.36
C GLY A 88 -8.05 -15.21 -2.46
N GLN A 89 -8.98 -14.32 -2.81
CA GLN A 89 -10.10 -14.62 -3.69
C GLN A 89 -9.67 -14.56 -5.16
N SER A 90 -8.99 -15.62 -5.61
CA SER A 90 -8.38 -15.73 -6.94
C SER A 90 -9.38 -15.61 -8.08
N ASP A 91 -10.60 -16.11 -7.89
CA ASP A 91 -11.65 -16.06 -8.91
C ASP A 91 -12.25 -14.66 -9.03
N VAL A 92 -12.39 -13.94 -7.92
CA VAL A 92 -12.77 -12.52 -7.91
C VAL A 92 -11.71 -11.69 -8.62
N ILE A 93 -10.42 -11.90 -8.33
CA ILE A 93 -9.30 -11.21 -8.99
C ILE A 93 -9.33 -11.45 -10.50
N ARG A 94 -9.62 -12.68 -10.93
CA ARG A 94 -9.75 -13.04 -12.35
C ARG A 94 -10.96 -12.38 -13.02
N ALA A 95 -12.09 -12.29 -12.32
CA ALA A 95 -13.26 -11.58 -12.78
C ALA A 95 -12.99 -10.08 -12.92
N LEU A 96 -12.38 -9.46 -11.90
CA LEU A 96 -11.95 -8.06 -11.92
C LEU A 96 -11.02 -7.76 -13.11
N ALA A 97 -10.07 -8.66 -13.39
CA ALA A 97 -9.20 -8.56 -14.56
C ALA A 97 -9.98 -8.57 -15.89
N LYS A 98 -11.07 -9.35 -15.98
CA LYS A 98 -11.94 -9.43 -17.17
C LYS A 98 -12.73 -8.15 -17.42
N TYR A 99 -13.17 -7.46 -16.37
CA TYR A 99 -13.93 -6.20 -16.49
C TYR A 99 -13.04 -4.97 -16.69
N GLY A 100 -11.74 -5.16 -16.93
CA GLY A 100 -10.84 -4.07 -17.31
C GLY A 100 -10.54 -3.12 -16.16
N VAL A 101 -10.61 -3.58 -14.90
CA VAL A 101 -9.97 -2.86 -13.80
C VAL A 101 -8.51 -2.75 -14.19
N ASN A 102 -7.98 -1.54 -14.36
CA ASN A 102 -6.56 -1.35 -14.58
C ASN A 102 -5.83 -1.81 -13.32
N LEU A 103 -5.49 -3.10 -13.27
CA LEU A 103 -4.67 -3.76 -12.23
C LEU A 103 -3.27 -3.13 -12.11
N ASN A 104 -2.96 -2.17 -12.97
CA ASN A 104 -1.66 -1.54 -13.18
C ASN A 104 -1.73 -0.01 -13.15
N GLU A 105 -2.88 0.60 -12.83
CA GLU A 105 -2.89 2.03 -12.55
C GLU A 105 -2.25 2.20 -11.17
N LYS A 106 -1.07 2.82 -11.15
CA LYS A 106 -0.28 3.10 -9.94
C LYS A 106 -1.20 3.74 -8.91
N THR A 107 -1.70 2.93 -7.98
CA THR A 107 -2.55 3.39 -6.88
C THR A 107 -1.88 4.54 -6.16
N ALA A 108 -2.65 5.37 -5.43
CA ALA A 108 -2.06 6.41 -4.60
C ALA A 108 -1.00 5.81 -3.66
N ARG A 109 -1.22 4.57 -3.20
CA ARG A 109 -0.26 3.77 -2.45
C ARG A 109 1.05 3.51 -3.20
N ASP A 110 0.99 3.08 -4.47
CA ASP A 110 2.19 2.82 -5.27
C ASP A 110 2.95 4.09 -5.62
N ALA A 111 2.25 5.17 -5.94
CA ALA A 111 2.84 6.49 -6.18
C ALA A 111 3.54 7.02 -4.91
N ARG A 112 2.89 6.86 -3.74
CA ARG A 112 3.46 7.18 -2.42
C ARG A 112 4.69 6.35 -2.11
N LEU A 113 4.63 5.04 -2.36
CA LEU A 113 5.78 4.15 -2.17
C LEU A 113 6.93 4.53 -3.12
N ALA A 114 6.64 4.87 -4.37
CA ALA A 114 7.63 5.31 -5.33
C ALA A 114 8.31 6.62 -4.89
N LEU A 115 7.55 7.60 -4.39
CA LEU A 115 8.10 8.83 -3.83
C LEU A 115 9.00 8.55 -2.61
N ARG A 116 8.55 7.71 -1.66
CA ARG A 116 9.37 7.29 -0.51
C ARG A 116 10.68 6.63 -0.95
N LYS A 117 10.60 5.67 -1.88
CA LYS A 117 11.78 4.99 -2.43
C LYS A 117 12.74 5.98 -3.10
N TYR A 118 12.21 6.96 -3.84
CA TYR A 118 13.03 7.99 -4.48
C TYR A 118 13.72 8.89 -3.45
N ILE A 119 13.00 9.38 -2.43
CA ILE A 119 13.58 10.17 -1.32
C ILE A 119 14.73 9.40 -0.65
N THR A 120 14.54 8.12 -0.33
CA THR A 120 15.58 7.28 0.26
C THR A 120 16.79 7.14 -0.67
N LYS A 121 16.57 6.85 -1.95
CA LYS A 121 17.64 6.74 -2.96
C LYS A 121 18.47 8.01 -3.05
N VAL A 122 17.81 9.17 -3.12
CA VAL A 122 18.47 10.47 -3.21
C VAL A 122 19.28 10.74 -1.94
N SER A 123 18.69 10.49 -0.77
CA SER A 123 19.35 10.69 0.54
C SER A 123 20.59 9.80 0.71
N LEU A 124 20.52 8.54 0.27
CA LEU A 124 21.65 7.62 0.26
C LEU A 124 22.76 8.09 -0.69
N THR A 125 22.41 8.48 -1.92
CA THR A 125 23.37 8.98 -2.92
C THR A 125 24.16 10.17 -2.38
N ILE A 126 23.50 11.06 -1.64
CA ILE A 126 24.12 12.23 -1.01
C ILE A 126 25.04 11.83 0.15
N THR A 127 24.60 10.89 0.98
CA THR A 127 25.36 10.42 2.15
C THR A 127 26.61 9.65 1.71
N ASP A 128 26.53 8.85 0.65
CA ASP A 128 27.67 8.14 0.08
C ASP A 128 28.68 9.09 -0.59
N SER A 129 28.20 10.19 -1.17
CA SER A 129 29.06 11.23 -1.73
C SER A 129 29.94 11.94 -0.70
N GLU A 130 29.67 11.84 0.61
CA GLU A 130 30.56 12.36 1.68
C GLU A 130 31.81 11.53 1.87
N LYS A 131 31.74 10.24 1.58
CA LYS A 131 32.81 9.27 1.83
C LYS A 131 33.77 9.14 0.64
N GLY A 132 33.46 9.75 -0.50
CA GLY A 132 34.22 9.64 -1.74
C GLY A 132 34.97 10.90 -2.18
N PRO A 133 36.03 10.77 -3.01
CA PRO A 133 36.76 11.88 -3.61
C PRO A 133 35.96 12.45 -4.80
N GLY A 134 34.93 13.24 -4.51
CA GLY A 134 34.05 13.83 -5.53
C GLY A 134 32.93 14.61 -4.87
N LYS A 135 33.32 15.52 -3.96
CA LYS A 135 32.41 16.19 -3.00
C LYS A 135 31.33 16.98 -3.73
N LEU A 136 30.09 16.65 -3.40
CA LEU A 136 28.94 17.51 -3.61
C LEU A 136 29.15 18.83 -2.84
N LEU A 137 28.78 19.96 -3.44
CA LEU A 137 28.79 21.25 -2.76
C LEU A 137 27.91 21.18 -1.50
N LYS A 138 28.38 21.76 -0.38
CA LYS A 138 27.65 21.74 0.89
C LYS A 138 26.27 22.40 0.79
N GLU A 139 26.15 23.44 -0.05
CA GLU A 139 24.90 24.16 -0.32
C GLU A 139 23.91 23.29 -1.11
N ASP A 140 24.37 22.68 -2.21
CA ASP A 140 23.58 21.74 -3.02
C ASP A 140 23.10 20.55 -2.17
N LYS A 141 23.99 20.03 -1.31
CA LYS A 141 23.68 18.96 -0.35
C LYS A 141 22.53 19.35 0.57
N ASN A 142 22.64 20.52 1.21
CA ASN A 142 21.63 20.99 2.16
C ASN A 142 20.29 21.26 1.45
N THR A 143 20.34 21.76 0.22
CA THR A 143 19.15 21.99 -0.62
C THR A 143 18.40 20.69 -0.85
N ILE A 144 19.08 19.62 -1.28
CA ILE A 144 18.41 18.34 -1.52
C ILE A 144 17.95 17.70 -0.21
N LEU A 145 18.76 17.71 0.85
CA LEU A 145 18.35 17.14 2.14
C LEU A 145 17.11 17.85 2.70
N ASN A 146 17.04 19.17 2.59
CA ASN A 146 15.86 19.92 3.00
C ASN A 146 14.65 19.58 2.11
N ALA A 147 14.83 19.47 0.80
CA ALA A 147 13.76 19.05 -0.12
C ALA A 147 13.24 17.64 0.24
N CYS A 148 14.12 16.67 0.42
CA CYS A 148 13.78 15.32 0.88
C CYS A 148 13.01 15.34 2.20
N ARG A 149 13.45 16.14 3.19
CA ARG A 149 12.77 16.27 4.48
C ARG A 149 11.37 16.85 4.33
N VAL A 150 11.22 17.91 3.55
CA VAL A 150 9.92 18.54 3.28
C VAL A 150 8.97 17.56 2.60
N LYS A 151 9.42 16.82 1.57
CA LYS A 151 8.59 15.80 0.90
C LYS A 151 8.22 14.67 1.86
N ASN A 152 9.13 14.25 2.72
CA ASN A 152 8.85 13.18 3.68
C ASN A 152 7.82 13.62 4.74
N ASN A 153 7.91 14.85 5.24
CA ASN A 153 6.90 15.40 6.15
C ASN A 153 5.54 15.61 5.47
N TRP A 154 5.54 16.03 4.19
CA TRP A 154 4.31 16.13 3.41
C TRP A 154 3.61 14.77 3.28
N LEU A 155 4.37 13.70 3.03
CA LEU A 155 3.85 12.33 2.96
C LEU A 155 3.22 11.83 4.28
N GLU A 156 3.64 12.36 5.42
CA GLU A 156 3.09 12.04 6.75
C GLU A 156 1.83 12.85 7.06
N THR A 157 1.76 14.09 6.56
CA THR A 157 0.65 15.02 6.81
C THR A 157 -0.48 14.88 5.80
N HIS A 158 -0.26 14.20 4.67
CA HIS A 158 -1.25 13.99 3.61
C HIS A 158 -1.40 12.49 3.28
N PRO A 159 -1.93 11.66 4.21
CA PRO A 159 -2.10 10.22 4.01
C PRO A 159 -3.09 9.88 2.88
N ASP A 160 -4.02 10.79 2.59
CA ASP A 160 -5.11 10.73 1.62
C ASP A 160 -4.80 11.45 0.29
N ALA A 161 -3.56 11.93 0.11
CA ALA A 161 -3.15 12.60 -1.12
C ALA A 161 -3.41 11.76 -2.37
N SER A 162 -3.94 12.42 -3.40
CA SER A 162 -4.24 11.82 -4.69
C SER A 162 -2.97 11.43 -5.47
N ILE A 163 -3.13 10.53 -6.44
CA ILE A 163 -2.04 10.09 -7.33
C ILE A 163 -1.38 11.30 -8.04
N ASN A 164 -2.18 12.28 -8.47
CA ASN A 164 -1.68 13.47 -9.15
C ASN A 164 -0.79 14.32 -8.24
N GLU A 165 -1.23 14.59 -7.00
CA GLU A 165 -0.42 15.33 -6.02
C GLU A 165 0.88 14.57 -5.70
N LEU A 166 0.81 13.25 -5.53
CA LEU A 166 2.00 12.42 -5.28
C LEU A 166 2.99 12.48 -6.46
N PHE A 167 2.49 12.51 -7.69
CA PHE A 167 3.30 12.66 -8.89
C PHE A 167 3.92 14.06 -8.96
N GLU A 168 3.18 15.11 -8.65
CA GLU A 168 3.69 16.48 -8.58
C GLU A 168 4.78 16.62 -7.51
N GLN A 169 4.57 16.06 -6.32
CA GLN A 169 5.58 16.07 -5.25
C GLN A 169 6.85 15.35 -5.68
N ARG A 170 6.73 14.25 -6.42
CA ARG A 170 7.86 13.52 -6.98
C ARG A 170 8.59 14.33 -8.05
N GLN A 171 7.86 14.88 -9.01
CA GLN A 171 8.44 15.70 -10.08
C GLN A 171 9.19 16.90 -9.49
N ASN A 172 8.60 17.59 -8.52
CA ASN A 172 9.25 18.72 -7.87
C ASN A 172 10.56 18.35 -7.18
N LEU A 173 10.66 17.14 -6.59
CA LEU A 173 11.92 16.65 -6.03
C LEU A 173 12.91 16.30 -7.15
N GLU A 174 12.47 15.67 -8.23
CA GLU A 174 13.30 15.37 -9.41
C GLU A 174 13.88 16.64 -10.04
N ASP A 175 13.10 17.72 -10.14
CA ASP A 175 13.52 19.01 -10.71
C ASP A 175 14.61 19.69 -9.88
N ILE A 176 14.62 19.47 -8.56
CA ILE A 176 15.67 19.98 -7.66
C ILE A 176 16.92 19.11 -7.73
N VAL A 177 16.74 17.79 -7.74
CA VAL A 177 17.84 16.80 -7.64
C VAL A 177 18.60 16.67 -8.95
N THR A 178 17.91 16.62 -10.08
CA THR A 178 18.48 16.41 -11.41
C THR A 178 19.57 17.40 -11.78
N PRO A 179 19.38 18.74 -11.69
CA PRO A 179 20.43 19.69 -12.04
C PRO A 179 21.66 19.56 -11.14
N ILE A 180 21.48 19.23 -9.86
CA ILE A 180 22.58 19.05 -8.91
C ILE A 180 23.36 17.77 -9.22
N PHE A 181 22.68 16.66 -9.49
CA PHE A 181 23.33 15.41 -9.88
C PHE A 181 24.03 15.52 -11.23
N THR A 182 23.47 16.25 -12.19
CA THR A 182 24.14 16.57 -13.46
C THR A 182 25.42 17.37 -13.24
N LYS A 183 25.38 18.42 -12.40
CA LYS A 183 26.58 19.18 -12.01
C LYS A 183 27.63 18.29 -11.34
N MET A 184 27.21 17.38 -10.45
CA MET A 184 28.08 16.42 -9.77
C MET A 184 28.74 15.42 -10.74
N ALA A 185 28.00 14.96 -11.74
CA ALA A 185 28.54 14.05 -12.76
C ALA A 185 29.55 14.75 -13.66
N ALA A 186 29.28 16.00 -14.06
CA ALA A 186 30.18 16.80 -14.88
C ALA A 186 31.49 17.15 -14.14
N SER A 187 31.43 17.48 -12.85
CA SER A 187 32.63 17.79 -12.05
C SER A 187 33.55 16.59 -11.84
N ARG A 188 33.02 15.36 -11.92
CA ARG A 188 33.82 14.12 -11.91
C ARG A 188 34.52 13.81 -13.23
N GLN A 189 34.06 14.35 -14.36
CA GLN A 189 34.65 14.09 -15.69
C GLN A 189 35.66 15.16 -16.15
N GLY A 190 35.89 16.22 -15.36
CA GLY A 190 36.77 17.35 -15.70
C GLY A 190 38.28 17.10 -15.70
N LYS A 191 38.76 15.86 -15.89
CA LYS A 191 40.19 15.54 -16.01
C LYS A 191 40.46 14.83 -17.32
N MET A 192 40.29 15.52 -18.46
CA MET A 192 40.92 15.05 -19.69
C MET A 192 42.43 15.36 -19.61
N PRO A 193 43.32 14.37 -19.81
CA PRO A 193 44.74 14.62 -19.91
C PRO A 193 45.03 15.41 -21.19
N ASN A 194 45.80 16.48 -21.03
CA ASN A 194 46.28 17.33 -22.11
C ASN A 194 47.16 16.49 -23.06
N PRO A 195 46.88 16.43 -24.37
CA PRO A 195 47.81 15.81 -25.32
C PRO A 195 48.98 16.77 -25.57
N LEU A 196 50.19 16.32 -25.23
CA LEU A 196 51.47 16.89 -25.68
C LEU A 196 51.84 16.31 -27.03
#